data_AF-A0A8H9C6H6-F1
#
_entry.id   AF-A0A8H9C6H6-F1
#
_cell.length_a   1.000
_cell.length_b   1.000
_cell.length_c   1.000
_cell.angle_alpha   90.00
_cell.angle_beta   90.00
_cell.angle_gamma   90.00
#
_symmetry.space_group_name_H-M   'P 1'
#
loop_
_entity.id
_entity.type
_entity.pdbx_description
1 polymer ?
#
loop_
_entity_poly.entity_id
_entity_poly.type
_entity_poly.pdbx_seq_one_letter_code
_entity_poly.pdbx_strand_id
1 'polypeptide(L)'
;MRWIDRQIRPMHMPVGPDGVTYDPRLVVQTSRVANELDLVTDPVWQAAPLTKFGREEIPRLFRRGWRIRMSHREEPLALVVNITSPAWLGLISRSPEHVNFLRTDRMIVVTSGFVCTGMGPSKTFAFGLVADAICGTRPPTAQERRKPWVPEEDLDALGALVP
;
A
#
# COMPACT_ATOMS: atom_id res chain seq x y z
N MET A 1 11.76 5.67 -18.24
CA MET A 1 10.54 6.15 -17.55
C MET A 1 10.87 7.42 -16.78
N ARG A 2 10.01 8.45 -16.79
CA ARG A 2 10.26 9.73 -16.09
C ARG A 2 9.69 9.68 -14.68
N TRP A 3 10.48 10.09 -13.70
CA TRP A 3 10.03 10.33 -12.32
C TRP A 3 9.65 11.81 -12.16
N ILE A 4 8.56 12.06 -11.43
CA ILE A 4 8.02 13.40 -11.20
C ILE A 4 7.77 13.56 -9.71
N ASP A 5 8.30 14.63 -9.13
CA ASP A 5 8.06 14.99 -7.74
C ASP A 5 6.57 15.31 -7.53
N ARG A 6 6.04 14.83 -6.41
CA ARG A 6 4.66 14.99 -6.01
C ARG A 6 4.60 15.16 -4.51
N GLN A 7 3.97 16.25 -4.08
CA GLN A 7 3.59 16.41 -2.69
C GLN A 7 2.41 15.49 -2.39
N ILE A 8 2.51 14.73 -1.30
CA ILE A 8 1.44 13.88 -0.77
C ILE A 8 1.26 14.21 0.71
N ARG A 9 0.04 13.99 1.22
CA ARG A 9 -0.31 14.31 2.61
C ARG A 9 -0.96 13.10 3.26
N PRO A 10 -0.57 12.71 4.49
CA PRO A 10 -1.25 11.67 5.25
C PRO A 10 -2.74 11.96 5.41
N MET A 11 -3.56 10.91 5.39
CA MET A 11 -4.95 11.01 5.82
C MET A 11 -5.04 11.15 7.35
N HIS A 12 -4.10 10.52 8.06
CA HIS A 12 -3.95 10.61 9.50
C HIS A 12 -2.65 11.36 9.80
N MET A 13 -2.80 12.58 10.33
CA MET A 13 -1.64 13.45 10.57
C MET A 13 -0.77 12.89 11.71
N PRO A 14 0.56 12.89 11.57
CA PRO A 14 1.46 12.51 12.65
C PRO A 14 1.33 13.46 13.83
N VAL A 15 1.58 12.94 15.01
CA VAL A 15 1.60 13.69 16.27
C VAL A 15 3.05 13.97 16.64
N GLY A 16 3.37 15.23 16.90
CA GLY A 16 4.69 15.67 17.33
C GLY A 16 4.99 15.31 18.80
N PRO A 17 6.24 15.51 19.26
CA PRO A 17 6.62 15.28 20.66
C PRO A 17 5.83 16.14 21.66
N ASP A 18 5.30 17.27 21.21
CA ASP A 18 4.43 18.19 21.96
C ASP A 18 2.96 17.74 22.01
N GLY A 19 2.63 16.60 21.41
CA GLY A 19 1.26 16.10 21.32
C GLY A 19 0.41 16.79 20.25
N VAL A 20 0.99 17.68 19.44
CA VAL A 20 0.26 18.44 18.42
C VAL A 20 0.42 17.77 17.06
N THR A 21 -0.66 17.71 16.27
CA THR A 21 -0.59 17.18 14.90
C THR A 21 0.11 18.16 13.97
N TYR A 22 0.94 17.67 13.05
CA TYR A 22 1.66 18.50 12.08
C TYR A 22 1.63 17.93 10.66
N ASP A 23 1.80 18.78 9.65
CA ASP A 23 1.95 18.34 8.25
C ASP A 23 3.43 18.01 7.97
N PRO A 24 3.77 16.76 7.66
CA PRO A 24 5.15 16.36 7.35
C PRO A 24 5.63 16.90 5.99
N ARG A 25 4.76 17.53 5.19
CA ARG A 25 5.07 18.09 3.87
C ARG A 25 5.80 17.09 2.96
N LEU A 26 5.34 15.84 2.96
CA LEU A 26 5.99 14.76 2.24
C LEU A 26 6.05 15.03 0.74
N VAL A 27 7.24 14.87 0.16
CA VAL A 27 7.47 14.85 -1.27
C VAL A 27 7.98 13.47 -1.66
N VAL A 28 7.30 12.85 -2.62
CA VAL A 28 7.66 11.56 -3.21
C VAL A 28 7.88 11.71 -4.70
N GLN A 29 8.58 10.76 -5.29
CA GLN A 29 8.68 10.64 -6.74
C GLN A 29 7.67 9.63 -7.25
N THR A 30 6.99 10.01 -8.33
CA THR A 30 6.02 9.15 -9.00
C THR A 30 6.41 8.88 -10.44
N SER A 31 6.25 7.64 -10.89
CA SER A 31 6.39 7.27 -12.29
C SER A 31 5.18 6.48 -12.78
N ARG A 32 4.88 6.57 -14.07
CA ARG A 32 3.71 5.91 -14.65
C ARG A 32 3.96 4.42 -14.84
N VAL A 33 2.96 3.62 -14.49
CA VAL A 33 2.84 2.23 -14.96
C VAL A 33 1.98 2.29 -16.21
N ALA A 34 2.56 1.95 -17.37
CA ALA A 34 1.94 2.27 -18.66
C ALA A 34 0.90 1.24 -19.08
N ASN A 35 1.09 -0.03 -18.73
CA ASN A 35 0.25 -1.14 -19.16
C ASN A 35 0.22 -2.27 -18.12
N GLU A 36 -0.54 -3.32 -18.43
CA GLU A 36 -0.67 -4.51 -17.60
C GLU A 36 0.68 -5.22 -17.38
N LEU A 37 1.50 -5.34 -18.44
CA LEU A 37 2.80 -6.00 -18.37
C LEU A 37 3.74 -5.29 -17.40
N ASP A 38 3.78 -3.95 -17.44
CA ASP A 38 4.53 -3.11 -16.52
C ASP A 38 4.08 -3.31 -15.07
N LEU A 39 2.77 -3.54 -14.84
CA LEU A 39 2.23 -3.78 -13.51
C LEU A 39 2.69 -5.15 -13.00
N VAL A 40 2.47 -6.22 -13.79
CA VAL A 40 2.76 -7.58 -13.32
C VAL A 40 4.25 -7.85 -13.20
N THR A 41 5.10 -7.13 -13.93
CA THR A 41 6.57 -7.25 -13.81
C THR A 41 7.16 -6.32 -12.74
N ASP A 42 6.34 -5.50 -12.07
CA ASP A 42 6.83 -4.55 -11.07
C ASP A 42 7.35 -5.26 -9.80
N PRO A 43 8.53 -4.89 -9.27
CA PRO A 43 9.06 -5.49 -8.05
C PRO A 43 8.13 -5.37 -6.83
N VAL A 44 7.44 -4.23 -6.67
CA VAL A 44 6.48 -4.03 -5.56
C VAL A 44 5.29 -4.95 -5.74
N TRP A 45 4.80 -5.13 -6.98
CA TRP A 45 3.71 -6.06 -7.27
C TRP A 45 4.11 -7.52 -7.00
N GLN A 46 5.33 -7.89 -7.34
CA GLN A 46 5.86 -9.23 -7.11
C GLN A 46 6.01 -9.52 -5.61
N ALA A 47 6.56 -8.59 -4.84
CA ALA A 47 6.75 -8.74 -3.40
C ALA A 47 5.46 -8.61 -2.58
N ALA A 48 4.41 -7.98 -3.12
CA ALA A 48 3.19 -7.72 -2.38
C ALA A 48 2.47 -8.99 -1.92
N PRO A 49 1.77 -8.94 -0.77
CA PRO A 49 1.08 -10.11 -0.23
C PRO A 49 -0.31 -10.33 -0.87
N LEU A 50 -0.36 -10.26 -2.20
CA LEU A 50 -1.55 -10.50 -3.00
C LEU A 50 -1.90 -11.99 -3.04
N THR A 51 -3.19 -12.30 -2.98
CA THR A 51 -3.68 -13.66 -3.24
C THR A 51 -3.48 -14.04 -4.71
N LYS A 52 -3.50 -15.34 -5.02
CA LYS A 52 -3.53 -15.82 -6.42
C LYS A 52 -4.63 -15.12 -7.23
N PHE A 53 -5.82 -15.03 -6.65
CA PHE A 53 -6.96 -14.34 -7.23
C PHE A 53 -6.69 -12.85 -7.49
N GLY A 54 -6.13 -12.12 -6.52
CA GLY A 54 -5.73 -10.72 -6.72
C GLY A 54 -4.69 -10.56 -7.83
N ARG A 55 -3.70 -11.46 -7.89
CA ARG A 55 -2.65 -11.45 -8.93
C ARG A 55 -3.20 -11.71 -10.33
N GLU A 56 -4.23 -12.55 -10.47
CA GLU A 56 -4.81 -12.90 -11.77
C GLU A 56 -5.84 -11.87 -12.25
N GLU A 57 -6.64 -11.32 -11.35
CA GLU A 57 -7.81 -10.53 -11.75
C GLU A 57 -7.55 -9.02 -11.76
N ILE A 58 -6.73 -8.48 -10.86
CA ILE A 58 -6.44 -7.03 -10.83
C ILE A 58 -5.79 -6.54 -12.14
N PRO A 59 -4.81 -7.25 -12.73
CA PRO A 59 -4.18 -6.80 -13.98
C PRO A 59 -5.18 -6.67 -15.13
N ARG A 60 -6.17 -7.57 -15.22
CA ARG A 60 -7.24 -7.53 -16.24
C ARG A 60 -8.15 -6.30 -16.11
N LEU A 61 -8.23 -5.74 -14.90
CA LEU A 61 -9.01 -4.54 -14.61
C LEU A 61 -8.16 -3.27 -14.64
N PHE A 62 -6.86 -3.39 -14.90
CA PHE A 62 -5.92 -2.28 -14.86
C PHE A 62 -6.30 -1.18 -15.86
N ARG A 63 -6.51 0.04 -15.35
CA ARG A 63 -6.65 1.23 -16.18
C ARG A 63 -5.39 2.04 -16.23
N ARG A 64 -4.74 2.21 -15.08
CA ARG A 64 -3.58 3.08 -14.92
C ARG A 64 -2.94 2.90 -13.55
N GLY A 65 -1.62 3.11 -13.47
CA GLY A 65 -0.91 3.02 -12.19
C GLY A 65 0.19 4.05 -12.02
N TRP A 66 0.65 4.18 -10.78
CA TRP A 66 1.78 5.01 -10.39
C TRP A 66 2.68 4.22 -9.46
N ARG A 67 3.96 4.11 -9.83
CA ARG A 67 5.04 3.74 -8.92
C ARG A 67 5.35 4.92 -8.04
N ILE A 68 5.66 4.65 -6.78
CA ILE A 68 6.00 5.66 -5.80
C ILE A 68 7.30 5.24 -5.14
N ARG A 69 8.23 6.18 -5.03
CA ARG A 69 9.47 6.05 -4.25
C ARG A 69 9.74 7.33 -3.47
N MET A 70 10.54 7.23 -2.42
CA MET A 70 11.05 8.43 -1.73
C MET A 70 12.05 9.13 -2.64
N SER A 71 12.13 10.46 -2.61
CA SER A 71 13.07 11.22 -3.45
C SER A 71 14.55 10.85 -3.21
N HIS A 72 14.87 10.31 -2.03
CA HIS A 72 16.20 9.83 -1.65
C HIS A 72 16.42 8.33 -1.85
N ARG A 73 15.44 7.59 -2.41
CA ARG A 73 15.53 6.14 -2.66
C ARG A 73 15.36 5.83 -4.13
N GLU A 74 16.14 4.90 -4.64
CA GLU A 74 15.97 4.44 -6.03
C GLU A 74 14.80 3.47 -6.17
N GLU A 75 14.64 2.59 -5.19
CA GLU A 75 13.66 1.51 -5.19
C GLU A 75 12.23 2.03 -4.94
N PRO A 76 11.23 1.57 -5.71
CA PRO A 76 9.83 1.85 -5.45
C PRO A 76 9.38 1.16 -4.15
N LEU A 77 8.62 1.90 -3.35
CA LEU A 77 8.05 1.42 -2.07
C LEU A 77 6.57 1.07 -2.18
N ALA A 78 5.85 1.68 -3.14
CA ALA A 78 4.43 1.48 -3.32
C ALA A 78 4.01 1.60 -4.78
N LEU A 79 2.89 0.95 -5.09
CA LEU A 79 2.11 1.11 -6.31
C LEU A 79 0.72 1.62 -5.95
N VAL A 80 0.26 2.63 -6.67
CA VAL A 80 -1.13 3.04 -6.67
C VAL A 80 -1.72 2.61 -8.01
N VAL A 81 -2.71 1.73 -7.95
CA VAL A 81 -3.33 1.09 -9.11
C VAL A 81 -4.77 1.55 -9.19
N ASN A 82 -5.17 2.11 -10.33
CA ASN A 82 -6.56 2.42 -10.63
C ASN A 82 -7.10 1.35 -11.56
N ILE A 83 -8.28 0.83 -11.22
CA ILE A 83 -8.92 -0.23 -11.96
C ILE A 83 -10.35 0.13 -12.40
N THR A 84 -10.86 -0.60 -13.38
CA THR A 84 -12.29 -0.63 -13.73
C THR A 84 -13.12 -1.16 -12.58
N SER A 85 -14.45 -0.98 -12.65
CA SER A 85 -15.33 -1.66 -11.71
C SER A 85 -15.14 -3.15 -11.79
N PRO A 86 -14.93 -3.84 -10.65
CA PRO A 86 -14.90 -5.27 -10.65
C PRO A 86 -16.34 -5.77 -10.89
N ALA A 87 -16.47 -6.84 -11.67
CA ALA A 87 -17.73 -7.58 -11.80
C ALA A 87 -17.89 -8.62 -10.67
N TRP A 88 -16.80 -8.91 -9.98
CA TRP A 88 -16.68 -9.91 -8.91
C TRP A 88 -16.29 -9.24 -7.59
N LEU A 89 -16.52 -9.94 -6.48
CA LEU A 89 -16.04 -9.57 -5.15
C LEU A 89 -15.13 -10.70 -4.67
N GLY A 90 -14.00 -10.35 -4.05
CA GLY A 90 -13.11 -11.38 -3.54
C GLY A 90 -11.91 -10.84 -2.78
N LEU A 91 -11.25 -11.76 -2.08
CA LEU A 91 -10.10 -11.49 -1.23
C LEU A 91 -8.85 -11.30 -2.09
N ILE A 92 -8.31 -10.08 -2.12
CA ILE A 92 -7.14 -9.73 -2.93
C ILE A 92 -5.83 -9.76 -2.15
N SER A 93 -5.88 -9.72 -0.82
CA SER A 93 -4.72 -9.91 0.07
C SER A 93 -5.14 -10.77 1.27
N ARG A 94 -4.26 -11.68 1.69
CA ARG A 94 -4.50 -12.63 2.81
C ARG A 94 -3.76 -12.25 4.10
N SER A 95 -2.71 -11.46 4.04
CA SER A 95 -1.92 -11.08 5.21
C SER A 95 -1.03 -9.90 4.83
N PRO A 96 -0.71 -8.96 5.71
CA PRO A 96 -1.28 -8.77 7.04
C PRO A 96 -2.73 -8.25 7.01
N GLU A 97 -3.25 -7.91 5.82
CA GLU A 97 -4.60 -7.39 5.67
C GLU A 97 -5.45 -8.31 4.79
N HIS A 98 -6.55 -8.82 5.36
CA HIS A 98 -7.61 -9.47 4.60
C HIS A 98 -8.42 -8.42 3.84
N VAL A 99 -7.93 -8.04 2.67
CA VAL A 99 -8.58 -7.00 1.87
C VAL A 99 -9.56 -7.63 0.90
N ASN A 100 -10.84 -7.41 1.18
CA ASN A 100 -11.90 -7.72 0.24
C ASN A 100 -12.09 -6.55 -0.71
N PHE A 101 -12.07 -6.85 -2.00
CA PHE A 101 -12.32 -5.84 -3.02
C PHE A 101 -13.83 -5.59 -3.12
N LEU A 102 -14.26 -4.35 -2.88
CA LEU A 102 -15.67 -3.96 -2.91
C LEU A 102 -16.08 -3.42 -4.28
N ARG A 103 -17.37 -3.48 -4.60
CA ARG A 103 -17.91 -3.01 -5.90
C ARG A 103 -17.69 -1.53 -6.15
N THR A 104 -17.51 -0.73 -5.10
CA THR A 104 -17.24 0.71 -5.17
C THR A 104 -15.75 1.04 -5.26
N ASP A 105 -14.87 0.06 -5.01
CA ASP A 105 -13.44 0.28 -5.03
C ASP A 105 -12.94 0.46 -6.46
N ARG A 106 -12.13 1.49 -6.67
CA ARG A 106 -11.49 1.77 -7.97
C ARG A 106 -9.99 2.01 -7.85
N MET A 107 -9.48 1.99 -6.63
CA MET A 107 -8.08 2.21 -6.31
C MET A 107 -7.58 1.07 -5.44
N ILE A 108 -6.37 0.62 -5.70
CA ILE A 108 -5.63 -0.32 -4.87
C ILE A 108 -4.28 0.33 -4.59
N VAL A 109 -3.89 0.34 -3.33
CA VAL A 109 -2.53 0.67 -2.91
C VAL A 109 -1.86 -0.64 -2.57
N VAL A 110 -0.69 -0.87 -3.17
CA VAL A 110 0.08 -2.10 -3.03
C VAL A 110 1.46 -1.72 -2.53
N THR A 111 1.91 -2.36 -1.46
CA THR A 111 3.28 -2.26 -0.94
C THR A 111 3.83 -3.68 -0.74
N SER A 112 5.11 -3.80 -0.41
CA SER A 112 5.68 -5.11 -0.02
C SER A 112 5.09 -5.64 1.29
N GLY A 113 4.65 -4.75 2.18
CA GLY A 113 4.16 -5.14 3.51
C GLY A 113 2.65 -5.28 3.62
N PHE A 114 1.86 -4.61 2.79
CA PHE A 114 0.40 -4.63 2.85
C PHE A 114 -0.24 -4.19 1.53
N VAL A 115 -1.53 -4.48 1.39
CA VAL A 115 -2.39 -4.04 0.29
C VAL A 115 -3.62 -3.38 0.91
N CYS A 116 -4.12 -2.29 0.35
CA CYS A 116 -5.39 -1.70 0.76
C CYS A 116 -6.18 -1.16 -0.43
N THR A 117 -7.48 -0.96 -0.25
CA THR A 117 -8.38 -0.47 -1.30
C THR A 117 -8.92 0.92 -0.98
N GLY A 118 -9.24 1.65 -2.03
CA GLY A 118 -9.84 2.97 -1.94
C GLY A 118 -11.17 3.04 -2.69
N MET A 119 -12.17 3.59 -1.99
CA MET A 119 -13.49 3.85 -2.55
C MET A 119 -13.40 4.93 -3.65
N GLY A 120 -13.96 4.62 -4.82
CA GLY A 120 -13.97 5.54 -5.95
C GLY A 120 -12.58 5.84 -6.53
N PRO A 121 -12.51 6.62 -7.63
CA PRO A 121 -11.26 6.80 -8.40
C PRO A 121 -10.34 7.90 -7.84
N SER A 122 -10.42 8.22 -6.54
CA SER A 122 -9.71 9.34 -5.94
C SER A 122 -8.23 9.03 -5.78
N LYS A 123 -7.40 9.68 -6.61
CA LYS A 123 -5.93 9.59 -6.48
C LYS A 123 -5.45 10.18 -5.16
N THR A 124 -6.01 11.31 -4.74
CA THR A 124 -5.62 12.00 -3.50
C THR A 124 -5.78 11.08 -2.30
N PHE A 125 -6.89 10.36 -2.23
CA PHE A 125 -7.13 9.38 -1.17
C PHE A 125 -6.07 8.26 -1.18
N ALA A 126 -5.82 7.65 -2.34
CA ALA A 126 -4.83 6.57 -2.46
C ALA A 126 -3.41 7.04 -2.13
N PHE A 127 -3.01 8.24 -2.59
CA PHE A 127 -1.72 8.83 -2.22
C PHE A 127 -1.65 9.18 -0.72
N GLY A 128 -2.77 9.55 -0.10
CA GLY A 128 -2.84 9.78 1.33
C GLY A 128 -2.62 8.51 2.15
N LEU A 129 -3.15 7.37 1.70
CA LEU A 129 -2.87 6.07 2.33
C LEU A 129 -1.39 5.66 2.21
N VAL A 130 -0.74 5.99 1.10
CA VAL A 130 0.71 5.81 0.95
C VAL A 130 1.47 6.71 1.91
N ALA A 131 1.03 7.97 2.06
CA ALA A 131 1.61 8.89 3.02
C ALA A 131 1.44 8.42 4.47
N ASP A 132 0.28 7.86 4.83
CA ASP A 132 0.05 7.25 6.15
C ASP A 132 1.03 6.09 6.41
N ALA A 133 1.28 5.26 5.40
CA ALA A 133 2.23 4.17 5.51
C ALA A 133 3.68 4.64 5.67
N ILE A 134 4.08 5.69 4.94
CA ILE A 134 5.40 6.31 5.07
C ILE A 134 5.59 6.95 6.45
N CYS A 135 4.57 7.63 6.96
CA CYS A 135 4.61 8.29 8.27
C CYS A 135 4.35 7.35 9.45
N GLY A 136 3.94 6.10 9.21
CA GLY A 136 3.51 5.17 10.27
C GLY A 136 2.23 5.62 10.98
N THR A 137 1.42 6.48 10.37
CA THR A 137 0.19 7.02 10.97
C THR A 137 -1.06 6.23 10.58
N ARG A 138 -0.89 5.19 9.77
CA ARG A 138 -1.96 4.29 9.37
C ARG A 138 -2.61 3.67 10.61
N PRO A 139 -3.95 3.74 10.75
CA PRO A 139 -4.62 3.11 11.88
C PRO A 139 -4.37 1.59 11.82
N PRO A 140 -4.05 0.95 12.96
CA PRO A 140 -3.82 -0.49 12.99
C PRO A 140 -5.11 -1.20 12.61
N THR A 141 -4.97 -2.20 11.74
CA THR A 141 -6.08 -3.06 11.31
C THR A 141 -6.64 -3.86 12.47
N ALA A 142 -7.87 -4.38 12.31
CA ALA A 142 -8.48 -5.25 13.31
C ALA A 142 -7.62 -6.48 13.64
N GLN A 143 -6.82 -6.97 12.69
CA GLN A 143 -5.90 -8.08 12.90
C GLN A 143 -4.64 -7.66 13.67
N GLU A 144 -4.04 -6.50 13.35
CA GLU A 144 -2.91 -5.96 14.10
C GLU A 144 -3.27 -5.65 15.55
N ARG A 145 -4.50 -5.19 15.80
CA ARG A 145 -5.04 -5.00 17.16
C ARG A 145 -5.25 -6.30 17.93
N ARG A 146 -5.38 -7.43 17.22
CA ARG A 146 -5.59 -8.77 17.80
C ARG A 146 -4.30 -9.56 17.96
N LYS A 147 -3.16 -9.07 17.44
CA LYS A 147 -1.88 -9.73 17.69
C LYS A 147 -1.64 -9.70 19.20
N PRO A 148 -1.40 -10.86 19.85
CA PRO A 148 -0.96 -10.89 21.23
C PRO A 148 0.26 -9.97 21.35
N TRP A 149 0.30 -9.15 22.39
CA TRP A 149 1.52 -8.43 22.69
C TRP A 149 2.59 -9.46 23.06
N VAL A 150 3.68 -9.49 22.29
CA VAL A 150 4.84 -10.35 22.52
C VAL A 150 5.98 -9.43 22.91
N PRO A 151 6.59 -9.60 24.10
CA PRO A 151 7.81 -8.92 24.49
C PRO A 151 8.91 -9.08 23.43
N GLU A 152 9.73 -8.06 23.23
CA GLU A 152 10.81 -8.07 22.22
C GLU A 152 11.81 -9.23 22.48
N GLU A 153 12.05 -9.56 23.74
CA GLU A 153 12.87 -10.69 24.20
C GLU A 153 12.35 -12.05 23.71
N ASP A 154 11.03 -12.20 23.58
CA ASP A 154 10.40 -13.44 23.11
C ASP A 154 10.44 -13.56 21.58
N LEU A 155 10.60 -12.46 20.85
CA LEU A 155 10.77 -12.47 19.39
C LEU A 155 12.15 -12.99 18.98
N ASP A 156 13.19 -12.64 19.72
CA ASP A 156 14.54 -13.17 19.52
C ASP A 156 14.59 -14.68 19.80
N ALA A 157 13.89 -15.13 20.84
CA ALA A 157 13.75 -16.56 21.16
C ALA A 157 13.00 -17.35 20.08
N LEU A 158 11.99 -16.74 19.44
CA LEU A 158 11.27 -17.34 18.30
C LEU A 158 12.12 -17.37 17.03
N GLY A 159 12.98 -16.37 16.80
CA GLY A 159 13.92 -16.35 15.68
C GLY A 159 14.93 -17.49 15.74
N ALA A 160 15.31 -17.92 16.95
CA ALA A 160 16.22 -19.05 17.18
C ALA A 160 15.57 -20.44 16.96
N LEU A 161 14.25 -20.52 16.80
CA LEU A 161 13.50 -21.76 16.59
C LEU A 161 13.18 -22.05 15.11
N VAL A 162 13.53 -21.15 14.19
CA VAL A 162 13.41 -21.37 12.75
C VAL A 162 14.76 -21.94 12.26
N PRO A 163 14.79 -23.15 11.67
CA PRO A 163 16.03 -23.78 11.19
C PRO A 163 16.66 -23.07 9.99
#